data_AF-A0A1V5UIA1-F1
#
_entry.id   AF-A0A1V5UIA1-F1
#
_cell.length_a   1.000
_cell.length_b   1.000
_cell.length_c   1.000
_cell.angle_alpha   90.00
_cell.angle_beta   90.00
_cell.angle_gamma   90.00
#
_symmetry.space_group_name_H-M   'P 1'
#
loop_
_entity.id
_entity.type
_entity.pdbx_description
1 polymer ?
#
loop_
_entity_poly.entity_id
_entity_poly.type
_entity_poly.pdbx_seq_one_letter_code
_entity_poly.pdbx_strand_id
1 'polypeptide(L)'
;MPLFMLGLNFKPVFETGGAVSVEGIGIWIAALLTLGIYSFLYKDNFVYKFSEYLFVGISAGYTLVLTFHKYLKPSLIEPLQEYSRDFYHIITSSSFPVVNPWMLDWQTQLIANKFGTQFQFIFWFTFKIFIFYLFPAILGLMMISRVIPSAAWLSRFPLATIVGYGSGIVIVTTLHASVLEQVKASFVSFAPLLHMKGIDWGIIAQSANDFILVFGLCCAIIYFYFSAEHKGVILGPASNFGIWVLMITFGASFGYTVMARISLLIGRFQFLLGDWMQLVK
;
A
#
# COMPACT_ATOMS: atom_id res chain seq x y z
N MET A 1 16.97 -12.01 -7.30
CA MET A 1 18.16 -11.14 -7.48
C MET A 1 18.90 -11.04 -6.15
N PRO A 2 20.23 -11.00 -6.16
CA PRO A 2 21.05 -11.83 -5.28
C PRO A 2 21.23 -11.20 -3.89
N LEU A 3 20.66 -11.84 -2.86
CA LEU A 3 21.03 -11.59 -1.46
C LEU A 3 22.21 -12.49 -1.01
N PHE A 4 22.80 -13.25 -1.93
CA PHE A 4 23.85 -14.25 -1.69
C PHE A 4 25.25 -13.80 -2.15
N MET A 5 25.43 -12.51 -2.48
CA MET A 5 26.70 -11.96 -3.00
C MET A 5 27.21 -10.72 -2.26
N LEU A 6 26.73 -10.47 -1.04
CA LEU A 6 27.47 -9.60 -0.11
C LEU A 6 28.42 -10.49 0.66
N GLY A 7 29.67 -10.54 0.20
CA GLY A 7 30.75 -11.18 0.93
C GLY A 7 30.71 -10.72 2.39
N LEU A 8 30.85 -11.69 3.29
CA LEU A 8 31.01 -11.53 4.74
C LEU A 8 32.31 -10.76 5.05
N ASN A 9 32.41 -9.51 4.61
CA ASN A 9 33.48 -8.59 4.97
C ASN A 9 33.06 -7.86 6.23
N PHE A 10 33.26 -8.56 7.34
CA PHE A 10 33.20 -7.98 8.67
C PHE A 10 34.11 -6.75 8.74
N LYS A 11 33.54 -5.58 9.02
CA LYS A 11 34.27 -4.48 9.60
C LYS A 11 34.05 -4.54 11.12
N PRO A 12 35.08 -4.87 11.92
CA PRO A 12 34.95 -4.80 13.37
C PRO A 12 34.50 -3.40 13.79
N VAL A 13 33.81 -3.31 14.94
CA VAL A 13 33.45 -2.00 15.52
C VAL A 13 34.67 -1.09 15.58
N PHE A 14 35.85 -1.66 15.80
CA PHE A 14 37.13 -0.96 15.67
C PHE A 14 37.88 -1.48 14.45
N GLU A 15 37.98 -0.68 13.40
CA GLU A 15 38.88 -0.93 12.28
C GLU A 15 40.34 -0.86 12.75
N THR A 16 41.29 -1.43 12.00
CA THR A 16 42.74 -1.53 12.36
C THR A 16 43.49 -0.19 12.46
N GLY A 17 42.78 0.93 12.63
CA GLY A 17 43.31 2.26 12.92
C GLY A 17 42.56 3.00 14.04
N GLY A 18 41.73 2.31 14.84
CA GLY A 18 40.93 2.92 15.91
C GLY A 18 39.68 3.67 15.42
N ALA A 19 39.38 3.63 14.12
CA ALA A 19 38.16 4.18 13.55
C ALA A 19 36.96 3.27 13.85
N VAL A 20 35.83 3.88 14.19
CA VAL A 20 34.61 3.13 14.52
C VAL A 20 33.79 2.86 13.26
N SER A 21 33.52 1.58 12.95
CA SER A 21 32.73 1.22 11.78
C SER A 21 31.23 1.42 12.03
N VAL A 22 30.56 2.16 11.14
CA VAL A 22 29.10 2.42 11.21
C VAL A 22 28.31 1.11 11.09
N GLU A 23 28.79 0.19 10.25
CA GLU A 23 28.22 -1.14 10.05
C GLU A 23 28.34 -1.99 11.32
N GLY A 24 29.52 -1.98 11.97
CA GLY A 24 29.74 -2.70 13.22
C GLY A 24 28.83 -2.20 14.35
N ILE A 25 28.71 -0.88 14.51
CA ILE A 25 27.76 -0.29 15.48
C ILE A 25 26.32 -0.75 15.18
N GLY A 26 25.92 -0.74 13.90
CA GLY A 26 24.59 -1.17 13.47
C GLY A 26 24.29 -2.63 13.83
N ILE A 27 25.25 -3.53 13.64
CA ILE A 27 25.12 -4.97 13.98
C ILE A 27 24.93 -5.13 15.49
N TRP A 28 25.71 -4.43 16.32
CA TRP A 28 25.58 -4.50 17.78
C TRP A 28 24.24 -3.95 18.28
N ILE A 29 23.79 -2.82 17.75
CA ILE A 29 22.48 -2.25 18.09
C ILE A 29 21.36 -3.22 17.70
N ALA A 30 21.42 -3.80 16.51
CA ALA A 30 20.43 -4.78 16.05
C ALA A 30 20.43 -6.06 16.91
N ALA A 31 21.60 -6.55 17.34
CA ALA A 31 21.72 -7.69 18.24
C ALA A 31 21.11 -7.42 19.61
N LEU A 32 21.43 -6.27 20.23
CA LEU A 32 20.87 -5.88 21.53
C LEU A 32 19.36 -5.70 21.47
N LEU A 33 18.82 -5.07 20.42
CA LEU A 33 17.37 -4.93 20.25
C LEU A 33 16.68 -6.28 20.01
N THR A 34 17.32 -7.18 19.25
CA THR A 34 16.79 -8.53 19.02
C THR A 34 16.72 -9.33 20.33
N LEU A 35 17.78 -9.29 21.14
CA LEU A 35 17.78 -9.89 22.47
C LEU A 35 16.79 -9.22 23.42
N GLY A 36 16.65 -7.89 23.34
CA GLY A 36 15.69 -7.12 24.13
C GLY A 36 14.24 -7.57 23.90
N ILE A 37 13.88 -7.84 22.64
CA ILE A 37 12.56 -8.41 22.30
C ILE A 37 12.43 -9.85 22.83
N TYR A 38 13.46 -10.69 22.68
CA TYR A 38 13.42 -12.07 23.19
C TYR A 38 13.41 -12.16 24.72
N SER A 39 13.83 -11.11 25.44
CA SER A 39 13.73 -11.03 26.90
C SER A 39 12.29 -11.14 27.41
N PHE A 40 11.28 -10.92 26.55
CA PHE A 40 9.88 -11.20 26.85
C PHE A 40 9.65 -12.61 27.42
N LEU A 41 10.39 -13.60 26.93
CA LEU A 41 10.25 -15.00 27.36
C LEU A 41 10.65 -15.22 28.83
N TYR A 42 11.44 -14.30 29.40
CA TYR A 42 11.99 -14.40 30.76
C TYR A 42 11.27 -13.47 31.76
N LYS A 43 10.02 -13.03 31.47
CA LYS A 43 9.17 -12.10 32.26
C LYS A 43 9.30 -10.62 31.83
N ASP A 44 8.31 -9.79 32.18
CA ASP A 44 8.20 -8.36 31.84
C ASP A 44 9.39 -7.53 32.38
N ASN A 45 10.49 -7.50 31.63
CA ASN A 45 11.69 -6.74 31.95
C ASN A 45 11.68 -5.34 31.31
N PHE A 46 12.40 -4.39 31.92
CA PHE A 46 12.55 -3.02 31.40
C PHE A 46 13.09 -3.01 29.95
N VAL A 47 14.03 -3.90 29.64
CA VAL A 47 14.68 -4.01 28.32
C VAL A 47 13.68 -4.39 27.22
N TYR A 48 12.73 -5.27 27.53
CA TYR A 48 11.65 -5.64 26.61
C TYR A 48 10.75 -4.44 26.33
N LYS A 49 10.25 -3.77 27.37
CA LYS A 49 9.36 -2.60 27.24
C LYS A 49 10.02 -1.46 26.45
N PHE A 50 11.31 -1.21 26.69
CA PHE A 50 12.06 -0.22 25.93
C PHE A 50 12.14 -0.58 24.44
N SER A 51 12.47 -1.85 24.12
CA SER A 51 12.57 -2.33 22.74
C SER A 51 11.22 -2.28 22.03
N GLU A 52 10.14 -2.63 22.73
CA GLU A 52 8.76 -2.55 22.24
C GLU A 52 8.35 -1.11 21.94
N TYR A 53 8.56 -0.17 22.88
CA TYR A 53 8.22 1.24 22.65
C TYR A 53 9.07 1.89 21.56
N LEU A 54 10.36 1.53 21.45
CA LEU A 54 11.22 1.99 20.38
C LEU A 54 10.72 1.48 19.02
N PHE A 55 10.35 0.21 18.92
CA PHE A 55 9.79 -0.38 17.71
C PHE A 55 8.46 0.29 17.30
N VAL A 56 7.53 0.41 18.25
CA VAL A 56 6.23 1.06 18.00
C VAL A 56 6.39 2.53 17.64
N GLY A 57 7.30 3.24 18.31
CA GLY A 57 7.61 4.65 18.02
C GLY A 57 8.19 4.85 16.62
N ILE A 58 9.15 4.02 16.21
CA ILE A 58 9.71 4.06 14.84
C ILE A 58 8.64 3.72 13.81
N SER A 59 7.79 2.72 14.07
CA SER A 59 6.69 2.38 13.17
C SER A 59 5.71 3.54 13.02
N ALA A 60 5.28 4.16 14.12
CA ALA A 60 4.37 5.30 14.10
C ALA A 60 4.99 6.50 13.37
N GLY A 61 6.27 6.80 13.62
CA GLY A 61 7.01 7.86 12.93
C GLY A 61 7.13 7.60 11.43
N TYR A 62 7.48 6.38 11.03
CA TYR A 62 7.55 5.98 9.62
C TYR A 62 6.18 6.11 8.94
N THR A 63 5.11 5.65 9.59
CA THR A 63 3.74 5.79 9.09
C THR A 63 3.34 7.27 8.96
N LEU A 64 3.72 8.14 9.91
CA LEU A 64 3.46 9.57 9.83
C LEU A 64 4.16 10.19 8.62
N VAL A 65 5.44 9.89 8.40
CA VAL A 65 6.20 10.39 7.25
C VAL A 65 5.62 9.89 5.94
N LEU A 66 5.25 8.61 5.86
CA LEU A 66 4.58 8.05 4.68
C LEU A 66 3.23 8.73 4.43
N THR A 67 2.44 8.93 5.47
CA THR A 67 1.15 9.61 5.37
C THR A 67 1.33 11.05 4.90
N PHE A 68 2.38 11.72 5.38
CA PHE A 68 2.72 13.06 4.96
C PHE A 68 3.05 13.10 3.46
N HIS A 69 3.93 12.22 2.99
CA HIS A 69 4.38 12.22 1.60
C HIS A 69 3.35 11.67 0.61
N LYS A 70 2.58 10.64 1.00
CA LYS A 70 1.62 9.97 0.12
C LYS A 70 0.26 10.65 0.08
N TYR A 71 -0.14 11.34 1.15
CA TYR A 71 -1.49 11.90 1.28
C TYR A 71 -1.49 13.39 1.58
N LEU A 72 -0.86 13.87 2.67
CA LEU A 72 -0.95 15.30 3.03
C LEU A 72 -0.30 16.22 1.98
N LYS A 73 0.91 15.89 1.52
CA LYS A 73 1.65 16.70 0.56
C LYS A 73 0.89 16.84 -0.77
N PRO A 74 0.47 15.75 -1.45
CA PRO A 74 -0.26 15.87 -2.71
C PRO A 74 -1.70 16.35 -2.55
N SER A 75 -2.35 16.15 -1.39
CA SER A 75 -3.75 16.55 -1.21
C SER A 75 -3.94 17.96 -0.65
N LEU A 76 -2.94 18.54 0.02
CA LEU A 76 -3.07 19.86 0.65
C LEU A 76 -1.94 20.83 0.26
N ILE A 77 -0.67 20.41 0.33
CA ILE A 77 0.46 21.33 0.14
C ILE A 77 0.65 21.65 -1.34
N GLU A 78 0.75 20.64 -2.18
CA GLU A 78 0.93 20.78 -3.62
C GLU A 78 -0.21 21.56 -4.28
N PRO A 79 -1.51 21.29 -4.02
CA PRO A 79 -2.57 22.10 -4.60
C PRO A 79 -2.51 23.54 -4.09
N LEU A 80 -2.28 23.78 -2.80
CA LEU A 80 -2.17 25.15 -2.27
C LEU A 80 -1.01 25.94 -2.90
N GLN A 81 0.15 25.30 -3.07
CA GLN A 81 1.32 25.88 -3.73
C GLN A 81 1.07 26.13 -5.22
N GLU A 82 0.35 25.22 -5.88
CA GLU A 82 -0.03 25.35 -7.28
C GLU A 82 -1.02 26.49 -7.50
N TYR A 83 -2.09 26.58 -6.69
CA TYR A 83 -3.04 27.70 -6.70
C TYR A 83 -2.35 29.05 -6.41
N SER A 84 -1.40 29.08 -5.47
CA SER A 84 -0.61 30.28 -5.17
C SER A 84 0.33 30.68 -6.33
N ARG A 85 0.93 29.70 -7.02
CA ARG A 85 1.81 29.92 -8.17
C ARG A 85 1.01 30.39 -9.39
N ASP A 86 -0.19 29.84 -9.61
CA ASP A 86 -1.10 30.26 -10.69
C ASP A 86 -1.53 31.71 -10.50
N PHE A 87 -1.85 32.11 -9.27
CA PHE A 87 -2.13 33.51 -8.93
C PHE A 87 -0.92 34.43 -9.21
N TYR A 88 0.30 33.99 -8.88
CA TYR A 88 1.52 34.75 -9.18
C TYR A 88 1.75 34.94 -10.69
N HIS A 89 1.54 33.90 -11.52
CA HIS A 89 1.68 34.00 -12.97
C HIS A 89 0.59 34.87 -13.62
N ILE A 90 -0.64 34.88 -13.09
CA ILE A 90 -1.71 35.79 -13.53
C ILE A 90 -1.32 37.26 -13.30
N ILE A 91 -0.60 37.56 -12.22
CA ILE A 91 -0.22 38.94 -11.85
C ILE A 91 1.09 39.38 -12.54
N THR A 92 2.04 38.47 -12.76
CA THR A 92 3.37 38.81 -13.30
C THR A 92 3.58 38.50 -14.79
N SER A 93 2.56 37.98 -15.50
CA SER A 93 2.61 37.74 -16.96
C SER A 93 3.77 36.86 -17.45
N SER A 94 4.23 35.92 -16.63
CA SER A 94 5.34 35.00 -16.95
C SER A 94 4.84 33.66 -17.54
N SER A 95 5.52 33.18 -18.59
CA SER A 95 5.00 32.21 -19.58
C SER A 95 5.41 30.75 -19.39
N PHE A 96 5.25 30.16 -18.20
CA PHE A 96 5.54 28.72 -17.97
C PHE A 96 4.28 27.91 -17.62
N PRO A 97 4.16 26.65 -18.10
CA PRO A 97 2.88 25.93 -18.16
C PRO A 97 2.52 25.25 -16.83
N VAL A 98 1.23 25.29 -16.50
CA VAL A 98 0.64 24.56 -15.38
C VAL A 98 -0.39 23.59 -15.93
N VAL A 99 -0.10 22.29 -15.85
CA VAL A 99 -0.94 21.23 -16.40
C VAL A 99 -1.66 20.52 -15.27
N ASN A 100 -2.88 20.97 -15.01
CA ASN A 100 -3.93 20.20 -14.36
C ASN A 100 -5.09 20.03 -15.35
N PRO A 101 -5.71 18.85 -15.50
CA PRO A 101 -6.75 18.59 -16.50
C PRO A 101 -7.97 19.52 -16.42
N TRP A 102 -8.34 19.97 -15.21
CA TRP A 102 -9.44 20.91 -14.99
C TRP A 102 -9.05 22.37 -15.32
N MET A 103 -7.75 22.66 -15.42
CA MET A 103 -7.23 23.95 -15.86
C MET A 103 -7.12 24.10 -17.39
N LEU A 104 -7.26 23.03 -18.18
CA LEU A 104 -7.29 23.18 -19.64
C LEU A 104 -8.60 23.82 -20.13
N ASP A 105 -9.73 23.52 -19.50
CA ASP A 105 -11.04 23.98 -19.95
C ASP A 105 -11.27 25.48 -19.69
N TRP A 106 -10.83 26.01 -18.55
CA TRP A 106 -10.96 27.44 -18.27
C TRP A 106 -9.87 28.30 -18.95
N GLN A 107 -8.68 27.74 -19.22
CA GLN A 107 -7.60 28.41 -19.97
C GLN A 107 -8.02 28.65 -21.41
N THR A 108 -8.71 27.69 -22.03
CA THR A 108 -9.28 27.88 -23.37
C THR A 108 -10.39 28.93 -23.40
N GLN A 109 -11.18 29.06 -22.32
CA GLN A 109 -12.18 30.14 -22.18
C GLN A 109 -11.56 31.53 -21.94
N LEU A 110 -10.39 31.59 -21.28
CA LEU A 110 -9.57 32.81 -21.14
C LEU A 110 -8.96 33.25 -22.47
N ILE A 111 -8.40 32.31 -23.24
CA ILE A 111 -7.84 32.57 -24.57
C ILE A 111 -8.93 32.99 -25.57
N ALA A 112 -10.16 32.46 -25.41
CA ALA A 112 -11.33 32.86 -26.19
C ALA A 112 -11.95 34.21 -25.75
N ASN A 113 -11.31 34.94 -24.83
CA ASN A 113 -11.72 36.27 -24.35
C ASN A 113 -13.18 36.34 -23.83
N LYS A 114 -13.72 35.23 -23.34
CA LYS A 114 -15.13 35.13 -22.91
C LYS A 114 -15.42 35.73 -21.52
N PHE A 115 -14.39 36.12 -20.77
CA PHE A 115 -14.54 36.60 -19.39
C PHE A 115 -14.61 38.12 -19.22
N GLY A 116 -14.62 38.90 -20.31
CA GLY A 116 -14.74 40.36 -20.22
C GLY A 116 -13.55 41.01 -19.50
N THR A 117 -13.81 41.88 -18.51
CA THR A 117 -12.76 42.65 -17.81
C THR A 117 -11.94 41.79 -16.83
N GLN A 118 -10.64 42.08 -16.68
CA GLN A 118 -9.72 41.38 -15.74
C GLN A 118 -10.27 41.30 -14.30
N PHE A 119 -11.02 42.31 -13.87
CA PHE A 119 -11.67 42.34 -12.56
C PHE A 119 -12.79 41.29 -12.43
N GLN A 120 -13.63 41.11 -13.46
CA GLN A 120 -14.67 40.07 -13.47
C GLN A 120 -14.03 38.69 -13.38
N PHE A 121 -12.95 38.46 -14.12
CA PHE A 121 -12.22 37.19 -14.04
C PHE A 121 -11.66 36.90 -12.63
N ILE A 122 -10.93 37.84 -12.02
CA ILE A 122 -10.35 37.67 -10.68
C ILE A 122 -11.45 37.43 -9.64
N PHE A 123 -12.56 38.17 -9.75
CA PHE A 123 -13.71 38.02 -8.87
C PHE A 123 -14.31 36.62 -8.98
N TRP A 124 -14.66 36.17 -10.19
CA TRP A 124 -15.27 34.85 -10.41
C TRP A 124 -14.33 33.69 -10.07
N PHE A 125 -13.02 33.84 -10.32
CA PHE A 125 -12.01 32.85 -9.94
C PHE A 125 -11.89 32.70 -8.43
N THR A 126 -11.68 33.82 -7.73
CA THR A 126 -11.58 33.84 -6.26
C THR A 126 -12.87 33.31 -5.63
N PHE A 127 -14.02 33.68 -6.19
CA PHE A 127 -15.32 33.20 -5.74
C PHE A 127 -15.52 31.69 -5.94
N LYS A 128 -15.12 31.13 -7.08
CA LYS A 128 -15.18 29.68 -7.32
C LYS A 128 -14.27 28.90 -6.36
N ILE A 129 -13.03 29.37 -6.17
CA ILE A 129 -12.09 28.76 -5.22
C ILE A 129 -12.67 28.83 -3.80
N PHE A 130 -13.14 30.00 -3.39
CA PHE A 130 -13.72 30.21 -2.08
C PHE A 130 -14.90 29.25 -1.82
N ILE A 131 -15.82 29.09 -2.77
CA ILE A 131 -16.94 28.15 -2.65
C ILE A 131 -16.46 26.69 -2.54
N PHE A 132 -15.45 26.29 -3.31
CA PHE A 132 -14.95 24.91 -3.28
C PHE A 132 -14.30 24.57 -1.94
N TYR A 133 -13.52 25.49 -1.36
CA TYR A 133 -12.89 25.30 -0.05
C TYR A 133 -13.84 25.56 1.14
N LEU A 134 -14.95 26.26 0.92
CA LEU A 134 -15.96 26.51 1.95
C LEU A 134 -16.58 25.20 2.46
N PHE A 135 -16.83 24.24 1.57
CA PHE A 135 -17.41 22.95 1.96
C PHE A 135 -16.52 22.14 2.95
N PRO A 136 -15.24 21.87 2.66
CA PRO A 136 -14.35 21.22 3.62
C PRO A 136 -14.08 22.09 4.86
N ALA A 137 -14.07 23.43 4.74
CA ALA A 137 -13.93 24.31 5.91
C ALA A 137 -15.13 24.21 6.87
N ILE A 138 -16.36 24.13 6.33
CA ILE A 138 -17.57 23.89 7.13
C ILE A 138 -17.48 22.52 7.81
N LEU A 139 -17.11 21.46 7.08
CA LEU A 139 -16.94 20.13 7.68
C LEU A 139 -15.84 20.12 8.77
N GLY A 140 -14.75 20.86 8.58
CA GLY A 140 -13.69 21.03 9.57
C GLY A 140 -14.16 21.78 10.82
N LEU A 141 -14.90 22.88 10.66
CA LEU A 141 -15.51 23.60 11.78
C LEU A 141 -16.54 22.74 12.53
N MET A 142 -17.32 21.92 11.80
CA MET A 142 -18.24 20.95 12.40
C MET A 142 -17.51 19.90 13.24
N MET A 143 -16.24 19.58 12.99
CA MET A 143 -15.48 18.68 13.85
C MET A 143 -15.14 19.30 15.22
N ILE A 144 -14.98 20.62 15.31
CA ILE A 144 -14.71 21.32 16.58
C ILE A 144 -15.88 21.17 17.56
N SER A 145 -17.11 21.02 17.05
CA SER A 145 -18.31 20.77 17.87
C SER A 145 -18.22 19.51 18.76
N ARG A 146 -17.26 18.63 18.49
CA ARG A 146 -16.98 17.44 19.30
C ARG A 146 -16.50 17.76 20.72
N VAL A 147 -15.91 18.93 20.95
CA VAL A 147 -15.45 19.36 22.28
C VAL A 147 -16.62 19.59 23.24
N ILE A 148 -17.82 19.86 22.71
CA ILE A 148 -19.03 20.10 23.51
C ILE A 148 -19.97 18.89 23.35
N PRO A 149 -20.23 18.09 24.42
CA PRO A 149 -21.03 16.86 24.33
C PRO A 149 -22.43 17.04 23.75
N SER A 150 -23.06 18.21 23.94
CA SER A 150 -24.40 18.51 23.44
C SER A 150 -24.47 18.83 21.94
N ALA A 151 -23.38 19.33 21.34
CA ALA A 151 -23.30 19.66 19.91
C ALA A 151 -22.62 18.55 19.07
N ALA A 152 -22.16 17.47 19.72
CA ALA A 152 -21.41 16.39 19.10
C ALA A 152 -22.14 15.66 17.95
N TRP A 153 -23.47 15.77 17.85
CA TRP A 153 -24.22 15.27 16.70
C TRP A 153 -23.73 15.89 15.37
N LEU A 154 -23.33 17.16 15.37
CA LEU A 154 -22.88 17.86 14.16
C LEU A 154 -21.57 17.26 13.61
N SER A 155 -20.71 16.75 14.48
CA SER A 155 -19.47 16.05 14.10
C SER A 155 -19.71 14.71 13.37
N ARG A 156 -20.93 14.17 13.40
CA ARG A 156 -21.28 12.92 12.70
C ARG A 156 -21.31 13.09 11.18
N PHE A 157 -21.63 14.27 10.67
CA PHE A 157 -21.66 14.52 9.22
C PHE A 157 -20.24 14.49 8.61
N PRO A 158 -19.22 15.22 9.14
CA PRO A 158 -17.84 15.07 8.68
C PRO A 158 -17.33 13.62 8.78
N LEU A 159 -17.64 12.91 9.86
CA LEU A 159 -17.21 11.52 10.03
C LEU A 159 -17.86 10.59 9.01
N ALA A 160 -19.16 10.77 8.72
CA ALA A 160 -19.86 10.03 7.68
C ALA A 160 -19.27 10.33 6.29
N THR A 161 -18.89 11.58 6.01
CA THR A 161 -18.21 11.95 4.76
C THR A 161 -16.83 11.30 4.66
N ILE A 162 -16.02 11.30 5.73
CA ILE A 162 -14.69 10.67 5.74
C ILE A 162 -14.81 9.15 5.55
N VAL A 163 -15.69 8.49 6.30
CA VAL A 163 -15.89 7.04 6.20
C VAL A 163 -16.53 6.66 4.87
N GLY A 164 -17.49 7.44 4.38
CA GLY A 164 -18.15 7.23 3.10
C GLY A 164 -17.21 7.41 1.92
N TYR A 165 -16.42 8.47 1.90
CA TYR A 165 -15.38 8.69 0.89
C TYR A 165 -14.28 7.62 0.97
N GLY A 166 -13.78 7.34 2.18
CA GLY A 166 -12.74 6.34 2.40
C GLY A 166 -13.18 4.95 1.97
N SER A 167 -14.38 4.50 2.38
CA SER A 167 -14.95 3.22 1.95
C SER A 167 -15.26 3.21 0.46
N GLY A 168 -15.75 4.30 -0.12
CA GLY A 168 -16.00 4.42 -1.55
C GLY A 168 -14.72 4.23 -2.37
N ILE A 169 -13.63 4.91 -1.99
CA ILE A 169 -12.32 4.71 -2.62
C ILE A 169 -11.84 3.27 -2.44
N VAL A 170 -11.90 2.73 -1.24
CA VAL A 170 -11.40 1.38 -0.97
C VAL A 170 -12.20 0.35 -1.76
N ILE A 171 -13.52 0.47 -1.86
CA ILE A 171 -14.36 -0.44 -2.64
C ILE A 171 -13.96 -0.39 -4.12
N VAL A 172 -13.89 0.79 -4.72
CA VAL A 172 -13.56 0.94 -6.15
C VAL A 172 -12.13 0.48 -6.42
N THR A 173 -11.17 0.90 -5.59
CA THR A 173 -9.76 0.54 -5.77
C THR A 173 -9.52 -0.95 -5.53
N THR A 174 -10.17 -1.57 -4.54
CA THR A 174 -10.04 -3.02 -4.31
C THR A 174 -10.71 -3.82 -5.42
N LEU A 175 -11.88 -3.41 -5.91
CA LEU A 175 -12.52 -4.07 -7.06
C LEU A 175 -11.62 -3.98 -8.31
N HIS A 176 -11.05 -2.80 -8.58
CA HIS A 176 -10.17 -2.63 -9.73
C HIS A 176 -8.84 -3.37 -9.58
N ALA A 177 -8.15 -3.19 -8.45
CA ALA A 177 -6.81 -3.73 -8.22
C ALA A 177 -6.80 -5.22 -7.84
N SER A 178 -7.87 -5.74 -7.24
CA SER A 178 -7.93 -7.16 -6.86
C SER A 178 -8.78 -7.95 -7.85
N VAL A 179 -10.07 -7.62 -7.99
CA VAL A 179 -11.00 -8.45 -8.77
C VAL A 179 -10.70 -8.37 -10.27
N LEU A 180 -10.63 -7.16 -10.83
CA LEU A 180 -10.39 -7.02 -12.27
C LEU A 180 -8.99 -7.48 -12.67
N GLU A 181 -7.96 -7.22 -11.85
CA GLU A 181 -6.62 -7.72 -12.12
C GLU A 181 -6.53 -9.25 -12.04
N GLN A 182 -7.20 -9.91 -11.07
CA GLN A 182 -7.22 -11.37 -10.99
C GLN A 182 -7.95 -12.01 -12.17
N VAL A 183 -9.06 -11.41 -12.62
CA VAL A 183 -9.78 -11.85 -13.82
C VAL A 183 -8.90 -11.67 -15.05
N LYS A 184 -8.29 -10.49 -15.22
CA LYS A 184 -7.37 -10.22 -16.33
C LYS A 184 -6.17 -11.17 -16.32
N ALA A 185 -5.57 -11.44 -15.17
CA ALA A 185 -4.45 -12.36 -15.02
C ALA A 185 -4.83 -13.79 -15.47
N SER A 186 -6.05 -14.23 -15.16
CA SER A 186 -6.57 -15.53 -15.60
C SER A 186 -6.69 -15.63 -17.13
N PHE A 187 -7.05 -14.53 -17.81
CA PHE A 187 -7.09 -14.50 -19.28
C PHE A 187 -5.72 -14.33 -19.93
N VAL A 188 -4.85 -13.48 -19.36
CA VAL A 188 -3.51 -13.21 -19.89
C VAL A 188 -2.57 -14.41 -19.72
N SER A 189 -2.82 -15.29 -18.75
CA SER A 189 -2.01 -16.50 -18.55
C SER A 189 -1.96 -17.39 -19.81
N PHE A 190 -2.99 -17.37 -20.67
CA PHE A 190 -3.00 -18.13 -21.93
C PHE A 190 -2.39 -17.40 -23.13
N ALA A 191 -1.98 -16.13 -22.99
CA ALA A 191 -1.38 -15.36 -24.07
C ALA A 191 -0.11 -16.00 -24.69
N PRO A 192 0.77 -16.67 -23.94
CA PRO A 192 1.94 -17.36 -24.51
C PRO A 192 1.58 -18.48 -25.50
N LEU A 193 0.43 -19.13 -25.31
CA LEU A 193 -0.04 -20.22 -26.18
C LEU A 193 -0.48 -19.71 -27.56
N LEU A 194 -1.03 -18.49 -27.63
CA LEU A 194 -1.50 -17.88 -28.88
C LEU A 194 -0.37 -17.26 -29.72
N HIS A 195 0.76 -16.93 -29.10
CA HIS A 195 1.93 -16.34 -29.79
C HIS A 195 3.02 -17.37 -30.13
N MET A 196 2.74 -18.67 -30.00
CA MET A 196 3.68 -19.73 -30.36
C MET A 196 3.96 -19.72 -31.88
N LYS A 197 5.24 -19.60 -32.24
CA LYS A 197 5.74 -19.79 -33.61
C LYS A 197 6.33 -21.19 -33.86
N GLY A 198 6.27 -22.08 -32.87
CA GLY A 198 6.80 -23.46 -32.91
C GLY A 198 6.41 -24.27 -31.65
N ILE A 199 6.91 -25.51 -31.53
CA ILE A 199 6.66 -26.38 -30.36
C ILE A 199 7.78 -26.18 -29.33
N ASP A 200 7.48 -25.42 -28.27
CA ASP A 200 8.33 -25.30 -27.10
C ASP A 200 7.69 -26.02 -25.91
N TRP A 201 8.35 -27.08 -25.44
CA TRP A 201 7.88 -27.90 -24.32
C TRP A 201 7.75 -27.11 -23.01
N GLY A 202 8.50 -26.02 -22.83
CA GLY A 202 8.39 -25.16 -21.66
C GLY A 202 7.07 -24.40 -21.61
N ILE A 203 6.61 -23.88 -22.75
CA ILE A 203 5.36 -23.12 -22.83
C ILE A 203 4.15 -24.07 -22.74
N ILE A 204 4.26 -25.30 -23.27
CA ILE A 204 3.22 -26.33 -23.12
C ILE A 204 3.04 -26.71 -21.64
N ALA A 205 4.14 -26.91 -20.90
CA ALA A 205 4.09 -27.21 -19.48
C ALA A 205 3.49 -26.05 -18.66
N GLN A 206 3.85 -24.81 -18.98
CA GLN A 206 3.30 -23.62 -18.34
C GLN A 206 1.80 -23.47 -18.64
N SER A 207 1.40 -23.65 -19.89
CA SER A 207 -0.01 -23.58 -20.29
C SER A 207 -0.85 -24.67 -19.60
N ALA A 208 -0.31 -25.87 -19.43
CA ALA A 208 -0.96 -26.93 -18.67
C ALA A 208 -1.18 -26.54 -17.20
N ASN A 209 -0.22 -25.88 -16.57
CA ASN A 209 -0.38 -25.34 -15.22
C ASN A 209 -1.47 -24.24 -15.18
N ASP A 210 -1.46 -23.32 -16.15
CA ASP A 210 -2.46 -22.26 -16.24
C ASP A 210 -3.89 -22.84 -16.46
N PHE A 211 -4.01 -23.91 -17.25
CA PHE A 211 -5.26 -24.66 -17.40
C PHE A 211 -5.72 -25.29 -16.08
N ILE A 212 -4.82 -25.93 -15.33
CA ILE A 212 -5.15 -26.53 -14.03
C ILE A 212 -5.64 -25.45 -13.05
N LEU A 213 -4.98 -24.28 -13.03
CA LEU A 213 -5.35 -23.17 -12.17
C LEU A 213 -6.72 -22.59 -12.52
N VAL A 214 -6.98 -22.33 -13.80
CA VAL A 214 -8.28 -21.77 -14.24
C VAL A 214 -9.39 -22.79 -14.10
N PHE A 215 -9.13 -24.08 -14.38
CA PHE A 215 -10.08 -25.15 -14.14
C PHE A 215 -10.42 -25.28 -12.65
N GLY A 216 -9.40 -25.28 -11.77
CA GLY A 216 -9.57 -25.29 -10.33
C GLY A 216 -10.37 -24.07 -9.82
N LEU A 217 -10.12 -22.89 -10.39
CA LEU A 217 -10.88 -21.67 -10.10
C LEU A 217 -12.36 -21.83 -10.48
N CYS A 218 -12.66 -22.34 -11.68
CA CYS A 218 -14.04 -22.59 -12.11
C CYS A 218 -14.75 -23.58 -11.17
N CYS A 219 -14.08 -24.68 -10.80
CA CYS A 219 -14.60 -25.65 -9.84
C CYS A 219 -14.86 -25.03 -8.45
N ALA A 220 -13.95 -24.18 -7.97
CA ALA A 220 -14.11 -23.48 -6.69
C ALA A 220 -15.27 -22.46 -6.72
N ILE A 221 -15.47 -21.76 -7.84
CA ILE A 221 -16.63 -20.87 -8.03
C ILE A 221 -17.92 -21.67 -8.03
N ILE A 222 -17.96 -22.84 -8.68
CA ILE A 222 -19.12 -23.74 -8.66
C ILE A 222 -19.45 -24.21 -7.24
N TYR A 223 -18.44 -24.47 -6.41
CA TYR A 223 -18.64 -24.79 -5.00
C TYR A 223 -19.28 -23.64 -4.21
N PHE A 224 -18.80 -22.40 -4.39
CA PHE A 224 -19.34 -21.23 -3.69
C PHE A 224 -20.62 -20.67 -4.32
N TYR A 225 -21.03 -21.15 -5.49
CA TYR A 225 -22.27 -20.75 -6.12
C TYR A 225 -23.48 -21.40 -5.42
N PHE A 226 -23.93 -20.77 -4.33
CA PHE A 226 -25.05 -21.24 -3.51
C PHE A 226 -26.43 -21.14 -4.21
N SER A 227 -26.52 -20.50 -5.38
CA SER A 227 -27.79 -20.27 -6.09
C SER A 227 -28.22 -21.40 -7.04
N ALA A 228 -27.39 -22.42 -7.28
CA ALA A 228 -27.79 -23.63 -8.01
C ALA A 228 -27.80 -24.84 -7.08
N GLU A 229 -28.87 -25.65 -7.12
CA GLU A 229 -28.89 -26.93 -6.40
C GLU A 229 -27.81 -27.85 -6.98
N HIS A 230 -26.86 -28.31 -6.15
CA HIS A 230 -25.76 -29.20 -6.53
C HIS A 230 -26.20 -30.65 -6.84
N LYS A 231 -27.31 -30.84 -7.55
CA LYS A 231 -27.80 -32.16 -8.00
C LYS A 231 -27.70 -32.27 -9.52
N GLY A 232 -26.57 -32.80 -9.99
CA GLY A 232 -26.34 -33.16 -11.39
C GLY A 232 -25.04 -33.93 -11.58
N VAL A 233 -24.98 -34.77 -12.62
CA VAL A 233 -23.85 -35.67 -12.97
C VAL A 233 -22.52 -34.91 -13.17
N ILE A 234 -22.60 -33.61 -13.50
CA ILE A 234 -21.44 -32.75 -13.78
C ILE A 234 -21.16 -31.77 -12.62
N LEU A 235 -22.20 -31.14 -12.05
CA LEU A 235 -22.05 -30.14 -10.99
C LEU A 235 -21.65 -30.72 -9.63
N GLY A 236 -22.06 -31.95 -9.31
CA GLY A 236 -21.69 -32.63 -8.06
C GLY A 236 -20.18 -32.94 -7.98
N PRO A 237 -19.62 -33.68 -8.95
CA PRO A 237 -18.18 -33.99 -8.97
C PRO A 237 -17.29 -32.75 -9.13
N ALA A 238 -17.70 -31.75 -9.93
CA ALA A 238 -16.96 -30.51 -10.10
C ALA A 238 -16.90 -29.69 -8.80
N SER A 239 -17.98 -29.65 -8.02
CA SER A 239 -18.01 -29.01 -6.69
C SER A 239 -17.09 -29.72 -5.70
N ASN A 240 -17.09 -31.06 -5.67
CA ASN A 240 -16.18 -31.85 -4.83
C ASN A 240 -14.70 -31.59 -5.17
N PHE A 241 -14.35 -31.47 -6.45
CA PHE A 241 -13.00 -31.08 -6.86
C PHE A 241 -12.65 -29.66 -6.41
N GLY A 242 -13.62 -28.73 -6.49
CA GLY A 242 -13.48 -27.37 -5.96
C GLY A 242 -13.17 -27.34 -4.47
N ILE A 243 -13.81 -28.20 -3.67
CA ILE A 243 -13.53 -28.35 -2.23
C ILE A 243 -12.07 -28.77 -2.01
N TRP A 244 -11.57 -29.74 -2.77
CA TRP A 244 -10.18 -30.19 -2.67
C TRP A 244 -9.19 -29.06 -3.02
N VAL A 245 -9.44 -28.34 -4.11
CA VAL A 245 -8.63 -27.17 -4.50
C VAL A 245 -8.62 -26.11 -3.39
N LEU A 246 -9.77 -25.84 -2.76
CA LEU A 246 -9.87 -24.89 -1.65
C LEU A 246 -9.13 -25.37 -0.39
N MET A 247 -9.26 -26.65 -0.02
CA MET A 247 -8.54 -27.22 1.12
C MET A 247 -7.03 -27.16 0.92
N ILE A 248 -6.52 -27.45 -0.29
CA ILE A 248 -5.10 -27.32 -0.62
C ILE A 248 -4.66 -25.85 -0.54
N THR A 249 -5.43 -24.92 -1.09
CA THR A 249 -5.10 -23.49 -1.11
C THR A 249 -5.07 -22.88 0.29
N PHE A 250 -6.07 -23.19 1.12
CA PHE A 250 -6.10 -22.74 2.51
C PHE A 250 -4.99 -23.42 3.32
N GLY A 251 -4.74 -24.71 3.12
CA GLY A 251 -3.64 -25.43 3.76
C GLY A 251 -2.27 -24.81 3.43
N ALA A 252 -2.04 -24.46 2.16
CA ALA A 252 -0.84 -23.77 1.71
C ALA A 252 -0.73 -22.36 2.32
N SER A 253 -1.83 -21.63 2.43
CA SER A 253 -1.86 -20.29 3.04
C SER A 253 -1.52 -20.34 4.53
N PHE A 254 -2.10 -21.29 5.28
CA PHE A 254 -1.72 -21.52 6.68
C PHE A 254 -0.24 -21.95 6.79
N GLY A 255 0.21 -22.87 5.94
CA GLY A 255 1.62 -23.30 5.86
C GLY A 255 2.59 -22.14 5.60
N TYR A 256 2.23 -21.20 4.71
CA TYR A 256 3.03 -20.02 4.41
C TYR A 256 3.22 -19.12 5.63
N THR A 257 2.18 -18.92 6.44
CA THR A 257 2.31 -18.12 7.68
C THR A 257 3.22 -18.79 8.71
N VAL A 258 3.16 -20.13 8.83
CA VAL A 258 4.04 -20.90 9.72
C VAL A 258 5.48 -20.84 9.22
N MET A 259 5.69 -21.06 7.91
CA MET A 259 7.01 -20.95 7.28
C MET A 259 7.60 -19.56 7.44
N ALA A 260 6.80 -18.49 7.27
CA ALA A 260 7.27 -17.12 7.45
C ALA A 260 7.74 -16.87 8.89
N ARG A 261 7.02 -17.36 9.89
CA ARG A 261 7.41 -17.26 11.30
C ARG A 261 8.68 -18.05 11.61
N ILE A 262 8.77 -19.28 11.11
CA ILE A 262 9.97 -20.13 11.28
C ILE A 262 11.17 -19.53 10.54
N SER A 263 10.98 -19.02 9.33
CA SER A 263 12.03 -18.38 8.53
C SER A 263 12.55 -17.11 9.20
N LEU A 264 11.67 -16.27 9.74
CA LEU A 264 12.06 -15.12 10.54
C LEU A 264 12.86 -15.55 11.77
N LEU A 265 12.42 -16.59 12.47
CA LEU A 265 13.13 -17.13 13.63
C LEU A 265 14.53 -17.65 13.26
N ILE A 266 14.64 -18.43 12.18
CA ILE A 266 15.93 -18.90 11.65
C ILE A 266 16.83 -17.71 11.28
N GLY A 267 16.30 -16.72 10.58
CA GLY A 267 17.07 -15.52 10.22
C GLY A 267 17.58 -14.75 11.44
N ARG A 268 16.82 -14.70 12.53
CA ARG A 268 17.28 -14.10 13.80
C ARG A 268 18.32 -14.96 14.50
N PHE A 269 18.20 -16.29 14.48
CA PHE A 269 19.22 -17.18 15.00
C PHE A 269 20.52 -17.13 14.20
N GLN A 270 20.46 -17.08 12.87
CA GLN A 270 21.62 -16.91 11.99
C GLN A 270 22.32 -15.57 12.26
N PHE A 271 21.56 -14.49 12.41
CA PHE A 271 22.10 -13.19 12.77
C PHE A 271 22.77 -13.20 14.16
N LEU A 272 22.15 -13.80 15.18
CA LEU A 272 22.71 -13.84 16.53
C LEU A 272 23.93 -14.77 16.65
N LEU A 273 23.88 -15.97 16.05
CA LEU A 273 24.92 -16.99 16.17
C LEU A 273 26.05 -16.81 15.16
N GLY A 274 25.73 -16.38 13.94
CA GLY A 274 26.70 -16.14 12.86
C GLY A 274 27.25 -14.72 12.91
N ASP A 275 26.42 -13.72 12.61
CA ASP A 275 26.89 -12.33 12.44
C ASP A 275 27.36 -11.69 13.75
N TRP A 276 26.69 -11.97 14.86
CA TRP A 276 27.01 -11.36 16.15
C TRP A 276 28.00 -12.19 17.00
N MET A 277 27.71 -13.46 17.28
CA MET A 277 28.57 -14.31 18.13
C MET A 277 29.64 -15.12 17.37
N GLN A 278 29.58 -15.21 16.04
CA GLN A 278 30.55 -15.93 15.19
C GLN A 278 30.77 -17.42 15.55
N LEU A 279 29.81 -18.06 16.21
CA LEU A 279 29.89 -19.47 16.61
C LEU A 279 29.62 -20.43 15.46
N VAL A 280 28.96 -19.96 14.41
CA VAL A 280 28.62 -20.73 13.22
C VAL A 280 29.01 -19.90 12.00
N LYS A 281 29.84 -20.45 11.11
CA LYS A 281 30.16 -19.87 9.80
C LYS A 281 29.11 -20.21 8.77
#